data_AF-A0A815JNY0-F1
#
_entry.id   AF-A0A815JNY0-F1
#
_cell.length_a   1.000
_cell.length_b   1.000
_cell.length_c   1.000
_cell.angle_alpha   90.00
_cell.angle_beta   90.00
_cell.angle_gamma   90.00
#
_symmetry.space_group_name_H-M   'P 1'
#
loop_
_entity.id
_entity.type
_entity.pdbx_description
1 polymer ?
#
loop_
_entity_poly.entity_id
_entity_poly.type
_entity_poly.pdbx_seq_one_letter_code
_entity_poly.pdbx_strand_id
1 'polypeptide(L)'
;MKTKPILNSFIDSASAIRSLLIRYDPMHLSQNILIKYLQTIKKLVNDHWNNHAIQYYMKTMRSKVNYLPNNLKFIAYNNGIIGENNIEQISNILLNAQWLVIDYRTKYNPARTYTPGDSCGIDGNYMTIYSIESSDGYQLIQLQSITELKLQNLRRLALAGKCQYQIIDSILNN
;
A
#
# COMPACT_ATOMS: atom_id res chain seq x y z
N MET A 1 13.71 31.98 12.15
CA MET A 1 12.40 31.48 11.69
C MET A 1 12.62 30.52 10.53
N LYS A 2 12.26 29.23 10.65
CA LYS A 2 12.31 28.28 9.52
C LYS A 2 11.12 28.60 8.62
N THR A 3 11.34 29.35 7.54
CA THR A 3 10.31 29.62 6.54
C THR A 3 9.98 28.29 5.87
N LYS A 4 8.76 27.76 6.12
CA LYS A 4 8.21 26.69 5.28
C LYS A 4 8.24 27.24 3.84
N PRO A 5 8.81 26.51 2.86
CA PRO A 5 8.69 26.92 1.48
C PRO A 5 7.20 27.10 1.18
N ILE A 6 6.90 28.16 0.46
CA ILE A 6 5.55 28.55 0.10
C ILE A 6 4.90 27.30 -0.52
N LEU A 7 3.90 26.72 0.16
CA LEU A 7 3.25 25.48 -0.27
C LEU A 7 2.75 25.58 -1.73
N ASN A 8 2.48 26.81 -2.19
CA ASN A 8 1.96 27.09 -3.53
C ASN A 8 2.95 26.77 -4.67
N SER A 9 4.23 26.54 -4.40
CA SER A 9 5.20 26.14 -5.45
C SER A 9 5.29 24.63 -5.67
N PHE A 10 4.66 23.82 -4.79
CA PHE A 10 4.52 22.38 -5.01
C PHE A 10 3.36 22.13 -5.96
N ILE A 11 3.60 21.35 -7.01
CA ILE A 11 2.58 20.97 -7.99
C ILE A 11 1.94 19.67 -7.54
N ASP A 12 2.74 18.61 -7.37
CA ASP A 12 2.30 17.34 -6.81
C ASP A 12 3.46 16.47 -6.31
N SER A 13 3.10 15.29 -5.80
CA SER A 13 4.06 14.24 -5.49
C SER A 13 3.47 12.87 -5.79
N ALA A 14 4.29 11.95 -6.29
CA ALA A 14 3.93 10.56 -6.54
C ALA A 14 4.90 9.64 -5.80
N SER A 15 4.39 8.89 -4.83
CA SER A 15 5.16 7.84 -4.16
C SER A 15 5.23 6.59 -5.03
N ALA A 16 6.40 5.98 -5.06
CA ALA A 16 6.64 4.65 -5.59
C ALA A 16 7.32 3.79 -4.52
N ILE A 17 7.60 2.53 -4.83
CA ILE A 17 8.09 1.49 -3.91
C ILE A 17 9.21 1.98 -2.98
N ARG A 18 10.18 2.72 -3.52
CA ARG A 18 11.36 3.20 -2.77
C ARG A 18 11.77 4.62 -3.13
N SER A 19 10.86 5.38 -3.75
CA SER A 19 11.15 6.71 -4.26
C SER A 19 9.93 7.60 -4.15
N LEU A 20 10.16 8.90 -4.05
CA LEU A 20 9.12 9.92 -4.09
C LEU A 20 9.48 10.87 -5.23
N LEU A 21 8.63 10.93 -6.24
CA LEU A 21 8.69 11.96 -7.27
C LEU A 21 7.99 13.20 -6.72
N ILE A 22 8.61 14.37 -6.88
CA ILE A 22 8.02 15.66 -6.51
C ILE A 22 8.10 16.57 -7.72
N ARG A 23 6.96 17.11 -8.15
CA ARG A 23 6.91 18.18 -9.15
C ARG A 23 6.70 19.52 -8.45
N TYR A 24 7.48 20.51 -8.84
CA TYR A 24 7.44 21.86 -8.28
C TYR A 24 7.75 22.89 -9.36
N ASP A 25 7.35 24.13 -9.13
CA ASP A 25 7.62 25.25 -10.02
C ASP A 25 9.02 25.84 -9.73
N PRO A 26 9.99 25.72 -10.68
CA PRO A 26 11.34 26.21 -10.48
C PRO A 26 11.44 27.75 -10.47
N MET A 27 10.46 28.48 -11.01
CA MET A 27 10.46 29.95 -10.98
C MET A 27 10.19 30.48 -9.57
N HIS A 28 9.42 29.73 -8.77
CA HIS A 28 8.99 30.15 -7.44
C HIS A 28 9.70 29.40 -6.31
N LEU A 29 10.34 28.25 -6.59
CA LEU A 29 11.08 27.46 -5.61
C LEU A 29 12.36 26.88 -6.23
N SER A 30 13.53 27.27 -5.73
CA SER A 30 14.78 26.69 -6.20
C SER A 30 14.99 25.26 -5.67
N GLN A 31 15.65 24.42 -6.48
CA GLN A 31 15.93 23.01 -6.13
C GLN A 31 16.69 22.89 -4.78
N ASN A 32 17.67 23.76 -4.54
CA ASN A 32 18.47 23.74 -3.32
C ASN A 32 17.63 24.03 -2.07
N ILE A 33 16.68 24.96 -2.16
CA ILE A 33 15.76 25.26 -1.05
C ILE A 33 14.83 24.07 -0.81
N LEU A 34 14.29 23.47 -1.88
CA LEU A 34 13.46 22.28 -1.79
C LEU A 34 14.20 21.12 -1.12
N ILE A 35 15.42 20.79 -1.56
CA ILE A 35 16.22 19.71 -0.97
C ILE A 35 16.48 19.96 0.52
N LYS A 36 16.90 21.19 0.88
CA LYS A 36 17.10 21.57 2.28
C LYS A 36 15.82 21.42 3.09
N TYR A 37 14.68 21.82 2.55
CA TYR A 37 13.40 21.65 3.22
C TYR A 37 13.05 20.17 3.40
N LEU A 38 13.17 19.34 2.37
CA LEU A 38 12.87 17.91 2.44
C LEU A 38 13.73 17.19 3.50
N GLN A 39 15.00 17.59 3.63
CA GLN A 39 15.89 17.08 4.68
C GLN A 39 15.44 17.46 6.10
N THR A 40 14.65 18.53 6.27
CA THR A 40 14.09 18.92 7.57
C THR A 40 12.79 18.20 7.92
N ILE A 41 12.15 17.50 6.98
CA ILE A 41 10.90 16.80 7.23
C ILE A 41 11.17 15.64 8.19
N LYS A 42 10.52 15.69 9.36
CA LYS A 42 10.61 14.63 10.36
C LYS A 42 9.94 13.37 9.82
N LYS A 43 10.68 12.26 9.78
CA LYS A 43 10.11 10.93 9.55
C LYS A 43 9.23 10.57 10.75
N LEU A 44 7.93 10.36 10.53
CA LEU A 44 6.96 10.07 11.57
C LEU A 44 6.30 8.72 11.26
N VAL A 45 6.43 7.78 12.19
CA VAL A 45 5.79 6.44 12.12
C VAL A 45 4.40 6.46 12.81
N ASN A 46 4.16 7.42 13.70
CA ASN A 46 2.92 7.57 14.46
C ASN A 46 2.28 8.95 14.26
N ASP A 47 1.79 9.23 13.05
CA ASP A 47 1.15 10.51 12.74
C ASP A 47 -0.33 10.54 13.14
N HIS A 48 -0.93 11.73 13.03
CA HIS A 48 -2.33 11.93 13.39
C HIS A 48 -3.30 11.22 12.44
N TRP A 49 -2.92 11.03 11.17
CA TRP A 49 -3.72 10.30 10.17
C TRP A 49 -3.87 8.83 10.54
N ASN A 50 -2.77 8.16 10.92
CA ASN A 50 -2.80 6.78 11.39
C ASN A 50 -3.66 6.65 12.66
N ASN A 51 -3.50 7.57 13.61
CA ASN A 51 -4.32 7.58 14.83
C ASN A 51 -5.81 7.78 14.52
N HIS A 52 -6.15 8.66 13.58
CA HIS A 52 -7.51 8.88 13.14
C HIS A 52 -8.12 7.64 12.46
N ALA A 53 -7.37 6.96 11.60
CA ALA A 53 -7.79 5.73 10.96
C ALA A 53 -8.09 4.61 11.98
N ILE A 54 -7.23 4.46 12.99
CA ILE A 54 -7.44 3.50 14.09
C ILE A 54 -8.70 3.84 14.88
N GLN A 55 -8.89 5.11 15.26
CA GLN A 55 -10.08 5.56 15.97
C GLN A 55 -11.36 5.33 15.16
N TYR A 56 -11.31 5.59 13.85
CA TYR A 56 -12.43 5.36 12.96
C TYR A 56 -12.80 3.87 12.89
N TYR A 57 -11.81 2.99 12.70
CA TYR A 57 -12.00 1.53 12.72
C TYR A 57 -12.62 1.05 14.04
N MET A 58 -12.14 1.58 15.17
CA MET A 58 -12.67 1.26 16.49
C MET A 58 -14.15 1.65 16.64
N LYS A 59 -14.56 2.76 16.02
CA LYS A 59 -15.95 3.25 16.06
C LYS A 59 -16.89 2.47 15.14
N THR A 60 -16.44 2.10 13.94
CA THR A 60 -17.33 1.60 12.88
C THR A 60 -17.33 0.08 12.73
N MET A 61 -16.22 -0.58 13.05
CA MET A 61 -16.04 -2.00 12.77
C MET A 61 -15.88 -2.81 14.05
N ARG A 62 -14.80 -2.56 14.80
CA ARG A 62 -14.48 -3.36 16.00
C ARG A 62 -13.66 -2.56 17.00
N SER A 63 -14.21 -2.40 18.19
CA SER A 63 -13.62 -1.55 19.23
C SER A 63 -12.61 -2.25 20.14
N LYS A 64 -12.63 -3.58 20.24
CA LYS A 64 -11.79 -4.32 21.22
C LYS A 64 -11.13 -5.57 20.64
N VAL A 65 -9.79 -5.52 20.52
CA VAL A 65 -8.85 -6.58 20.09
C VAL A 65 -7.44 -6.24 20.58
N ASN A 66 -6.54 -7.23 20.61
CA ASN A 66 -5.20 -7.11 21.21
C ASN A 66 -4.31 -6.03 20.58
N TYR A 67 -4.50 -5.71 19.30
CA TYR A 67 -3.73 -4.68 18.60
C TYR A 67 -4.32 -3.26 18.70
N LEU A 68 -5.45 -3.10 19.38
CA LEU A 68 -6.09 -1.81 19.66
C LEU A 68 -5.91 -1.46 21.14
N PRO A 69 -5.87 -0.16 21.50
CA PRO A 69 -6.07 1.01 20.64
C PRO A 69 -4.79 1.50 19.95
N ASN A 70 -3.65 0.83 20.13
CA ASN A 70 -2.36 1.30 19.61
C ASN A 70 -1.57 0.16 18.97
N ASN A 71 -1.51 0.17 17.63
CA ASN A 71 -0.82 -0.88 16.88
C ASN A 71 0.69 -0.91 17.16
N LEU A 72 1.34 0.25 17.38
CA LEU A 72 2.77 0.30 17.68
C LEU A 72 3.10 -0.30 19.03
N LYS A 73 2.27 -0.08 20.06
CA LYS A 73 2.43 -0.75 21.37
C LYS A 73 2.27 -2.25 21.26
N PHE A 74 1.32 -2.71 20.45
CA PHE A 74 1.13 -4.13 20.20
C PHE A 74 2.32 -4.77 19.49
N ILE A 75 2.85 -4.12 18.44
CA ILE A 75 4.06 -4.57 17.74
C ILE A 75 5.25 -4.59 18.70
N ALA A 76 5.44 -3.53 19.49
CA ALA A 76 6.51 -3.46 20.48
C ALA A 76 6.44 -4.63 21.49
N TYR A 77 5.26 -4.84 22.07
CA TYR A 77 5.01 -5.90 23.04
C TYR A 77 5.32 -7.29 22.46
N ASN A 78 4.84 -7.60 21.25
CA ASN A 78 5.06 -8.90 20.61
C ASN A 78 6.51 -9.13 20.19
N ASN A 79 7.31 -8.07 20.05
CA ASN A 79 8.74 -8.16 19.72
C ASN A 79 9.63 -7.99 20.95
N GLY A 80 9.09 -8.10 22.17
CA GLY A 80 9.86 -8.03 23.42
C GLY A 80 10.39 -6.62 23.76
N ILE A 81 9.88 -5.58 23.10
CA ILE A 81 10.27 -4.19 23.34
C ILE A 81 9.37 -3.61 24.45
N ILE A 82 9.91 -3.59 25.67
CA ILE A 82 9.21 -3.21 26.90
C ILE A 82 9.80 -1.92 27.46
N GLY A 83 8.96 -1.04 28.01
CA GLY A 83 9.38 0.21 28.64
C GLY A 83 8.73 1.46 28.03
N GLU A 84 9.05 2.63 28.59
CA GLU A 84 8.41 3.91 28.24
C GLU A 84 8.76 4.39 26.82
N ASN A 85 9.93 4.02 26.31
CA ASN A 85 10.42 4.43 24.98
C ASN A 85 10.12 3.41 23.86
N ASN A 86 9.23 2.44 24.10
CA ASN A 86 9.00 1.32 23.19
C ASN A 86 8.50 1.75 21.79
N ILE A 87 7.67 2.79 21.70
CA ILE A 87 7.17 3.33 20.43
C ILE A 87 8.31 3.99 19.63
N GLU A 88 9.18 4.75 20.30
CA GLU A 88 10.33 5.40 19.64
C GLU A 88 11.33 4.36 19.14
N GLN A 89 11.61 3.33 19.94
CA GLN A 89 12.48 2.23 19.54
C GLN A 89 11.93 1.49 18.32
N ILE A 90 10.65 1.09 18.32
CA ILE A 90 10.01 0.50 17.13
C ILE A 90 10.08 1.44 15.93
N SER A 91 9.83 2.74 16.12
CA SER A 91 9.89 3.70 15.02
C SER A 91 11.30 3.77 14.41
N ASN A 92 12.34 3.77 15.25
CA ASN A 92 13.73 3.76 14.80
C ASN A 92 14.10 2.45 14.09
N ILE A 93 13.62 1.30 14.58
CA ILE A 93 13.81 0.01 13.91
C ILE A 93 13.16 0.03 12.53
N LEU A 94 11.89 0.43 12.43
CA LEU A 94 11.16 0.45 11.17
C LEU A 94 11.77 1.42 10.15
N LEU A 95 12.26 2.59 10.59
CA LEU A 95 12.84 3.60 9.71
C LEU A 95 14.26 3.26 9.23
N ASN A 96 15.01 2.48 10.01
CA ASN A 96 16.39 2.12 9.69
C ASN A 96 16.55 0.67 9.21
N ALA A 97 15.50 -0.15 9.30
CA ALA A 97 15.51 -1.52 8.80
C ALA A 97 15.92 -1.55 7.33
N GLN A 98 16.97 -2.32 7.03
CA GLN A 98 17.34 -2.66 5.67
C GLN A 98 16.53 -3.88 5.26
N TRP A 99 15.56 -3.66 4.38
CA TRP A 99 14.72 -4.73 3.85
C TRP A 99 15.45 -5.36 2.67
N LEU A 100 15.95 -6.59 2.86
CA LEU A 100 16.44 -7.39 1.74
C LEU A 100 15.23 -8.00 1.03
N VAL A 101 14.95 -7.49 -0.16
CA VAL A 101 14.00 -8.11 -1.09
C VAL A 101 14.82 -9.01 -2.02
N ILE A 102 14.83 -10.32 -1.74
CA ILE A 102 15.43 -11.30 -2.66
C ILE A 102 14.50 -11.42 -3.86
N ASP A 103 15.03 -11.11 -5.03
CA ASP A 103 14.25 -10.88 -6.23
C ASP A 103 14.78 -11.77 -7.37
N TYR A 104 13.96 -12.75 -7.79
CA TYR A 104 14.21 -13.57 -8.98
C TYR A 104 13.66 -12.80 -10.19
N ARG A 105 14.46 -11.88 -10.74
CA ARG A 105 14.04 -11.01 -11.84
C ARG A 105 14.33 -11.61 -13.19
N THR A 106 13.31 -11.67 -14.04
CA THR A 106 13.47 -11.30 -15.45
C THR A 106 12.18 -10.67 -15.95
N LYS A 107 12.18 -9.35 -16.17
CA LYS A 107 11.28 -8.77 -17.17
C LYS A 107 11.65 -9.33 -18.55
N TYR A 108 10.69 -9.34 -19.46
CA TYR A 108 10.96 -9.51 -20.88
C TYR A 108 11.99 -8.47 -21.32
N ASN A 109 13.00 -8.92 -22.06
CA ASN A 109 13.99 -8.05 -22.69
C ASN A 109 14.14 -8.49 -24.16
N PRO A 110 13.61 -7.73 -25.14
CA PRO A 110 12.90 -6.45 -24.97
C PRO A 110 11.51 -6.62 -24.34
N ALA A 111 10.97 -5.52 -23.80
CA ALA A 111 9.57 -5.50 -23.35
C ALA A 111 8.60 -5.75 -24.52
N ARG A 112 7.43 -6.32 -24.23
CA ARG A 112 6.40 -6.53 -25.25
C ARG A 112 5.79 -5.18 -25.62
N THR A 113 5.48 -4.99 -26.90
CA THR A 113 4.77 -3.81 -27.40
C THR A 113 3.27 -3.86 -27.13
N TYR A 114 2.72 -5.04 -26.82
CA TYR A 114 1.30 -5.26 -26.57
C TYR A 114 1.08 -6.21 -25.38
N THR A 115 0.17 -5.83 -24.50
CA THR A 115 -0.36 -6.58 -23.36
C THR A 115 -1.86 -6.24 -23.26
N PRO A 116 -2.77 -7.24 -23.33
CA PRO A 116 -4.21 -6.99 -23.25
C PRO A 116 -4.63 -6.35 -21.92
N GLY A 117 -5.72 -5.58 -21.96
CA GLY A 117 -6.44 -5.17 -20.74
C GLY A 117 -6.93 -6.39 -19.95
N ASP A 118 -7.10 -6.19 -18.64
CA ASP A 118 -7.46 -7.17 -17.61
C ASP A 118 -6.48 -8.33 -17.41
N SER A 119 -5.32 -8.30 -18.08
CA SER A 119 -4.27 -9.29 -17.86
C SER A 119 -3.46 -8.99 -16.59
N CYS A 120 -2.70 -10.00 -16.12
CA CYS A 120 -1.85 -9.88 -14.94
C CYS A 120 -0.40 -10.20 -15.27
N GLY A 121 0.50 -9.47 -14.62
CA GLY A 121 1.93 -9.66 -14.78
C GLY A 121 2.63 -9.81 -13.43
N ILE A 122 3.69 -10.62 -13.40
CA ILE A 122 4.64 -10.70 -12.27
C ILE A 122 6.04 -10.26 -12.71
N ASP A 123 6.70 -9.51 -11.85
CA ASP A 123 8.12 -9.16 -11.97
C ASP A 123 8.74 -9.19 -10.57
N GLY A 124 9.46 -10.26 -10.28
CA GLY A 124 9.98 -10.47 -8.95
C GLY A 124 8.87 -10.61 -7.91
N ASN A 125 8.93 -9.77 -6.88
CA ASN A 125 7.93 -9.70 -5.81
C ASN A 125 6.77 -8.73 -6.12
N TYR A 126 6.73 -8.16 -7.33
CA TYR A 126 5.67 -7.26 -7.76
C TYR A 126 4.69 -7.97 -8.67
N MET A 127 3.42 -7.62 -8.50
CA MET A 127 2.32 -8.05 -9.36
C MET A 127 1.60 -6.81 -9.88
N THR A 128 1.22 -6.85 -11.16
CA THR A 128 0.44 -5.80 -11.82
C THR A 128 -0.83 -6.38 -12.43
N ILE A 129 -1.87 -5.56 -12.52
CA ILE A 129 -3.07 -5.82 -13.30
C ILE A 129 -3.16 -4.71 -14.33
N TYR A 130 -3.21 -5.07 -15.61
CA TYR A 130 -3.28 -4.12 -16.71
C TYR A 130 -4.72 -3.67 -16.89
N SER A 131 -5.08 -2.45 -16.48
CA SER A 131 -6.46 -1.95 -16.66
C SER A 131 -6.84 -1.65 -18.11
N ILE A 132 -5.85 -1.45 -18.98
CA ILE A 132 -6.01 -1.16 -20.41
C ILE A 132 -4.90 -1.85 -21.20
N GLU A 133 -5.08 -1.92 -22.52
CA GLU A 133 -4.03 -2.40 -23.42
C GLU A 133 -2.78 -1.51 -23.34
N SER A 134 -1.60 -2.11 -23.18
CA SER A 134 -0.34 -1.36 -22.99
C SER A 134 0.92 -2.18 -23.30
N SER A 135 2.07 -1.52 -23.44
CA SER A 135 3.38 -2.18 -23.55
C SER A 135 4.02 -2.40 -22.18
N ASP A 136 4.56 -3.58 -21.89
CA ASP A 136 5.29 -3.86 -20.65
C ASP A 136 6.13 -5.15 -20.73
N GLY A 137 7.02 -5.34 -19.76
CA GLY A 137 7.92 -6.47 -19.64
C GLY A 137 7.61 -7.44 -18.50
N TYR A 138 6.53 -7.30 -17.72
CA TYR A 138 6.21 -8.29 -16.67
C TYR A 138 5.92 -9.66 -17.30
N GLN A 139 6.23 -10.75 -16.59
CA GLN A 139 5.85 -12.09 -17.00
C GLN A 139 4.33 -12.25 -16.89
N LEU A 140 3.64 -12.50 -18.01
CA LEU A 140 2.19 -12.64 -17.98
C LEU A 140 1.80 -13.92 -17.25
N ILE A 141 0.91 -13.78 -16.27
CA ILE A 141 0.24 -14.90 -15.63
C ILE A 141 -1.22 -14.85 -16.02
N GLN A 142 -1.80 -16.02 -16.27
CA GLN A 142 -3.21 -16.09 -16.60
C GLN A 142 -4.04 -15.82 -15.34
N LEU A 143 -4.70 -14.68 -15.32
CA LEU A 143 -5.80 -14.43 -14.41
C LEU A 143 -7.03 -15.11 -15.02
N GLN A 144 -7.40 -16.31 -14.56
CA GLN A 144 -8.81 -16.71 -14.67
C GLN A 144 -9.59 -15.58 -13.99
N SER A 145 -10.54 -14.98 -14.70
CA SER A 145 -11.16 -13.72 -14.30
C SER A 145 -11.49 -13.73 -12.80
N ILE A 146 -11.13 -12.69 -12.05
CA ILE A 146 -11.47 -12.58 -10.61
C ILE A 146 -12.98 -12.77 -10.39
N THR A 147 -13.78 -12.42 -11.40
CA THR A 147 -15.21 -12.69 -11.49
C THR A 147 -15.51 -14.19 -11.45
N GLU A 148 -14.87 -15.00 -12.29
CA GLU A 148 -14.99 -16.46 -12.26
C GLU A 148 -14.39 -17.08 -11.00
N LEU A 149 -13.27 -16.59 -10.47
CA LEU A 149 -12.69 -17.10 -9.23
C LEU A 149 -13.59 -16.82 -8.02
N LYS A 150 -14.23 -15.64 -7.94
CA LYS A 150 -15.26 -15.36 -6.93
C LYS A 150 -16.48 -16.27 -7.12
N LEU A 151 -16.96 -16.45 -8.36
CA LEU A 151 -18.09 -17.33 -8.67
C LEU A 151 -17.79 -18.81 -8.42
N GLN A 152 -16.59 -19.29 -8.73
CA GLN A 152 -16.15 -20.67 -8.51
C GLN A 152 -15.91 -20.94 -7.02
N ASN A 153 -15.33 -19.98 -6.29
CA ASN A 153 -15.17 -20.10 -4.84
C ASN A 153 -16.53 -20.02 -4.12
N LEU A 154 -17.45 -19.17 -4.57
CA LEU A 154 -18.83 -19.13 -4.07
C LEU A 154 -19.59 -20.44 -4.39
N ARG A 155 -19.43 -21.00 -5.60
CA ARG A 155 -19.98 -22.32 -5.97
C ARG A 155 -19.39 -23.46 -5.13
N ARG A 156 -18.07 -23.45 -4.88
CA ARG A 156 -17.42 -24.43 -3.99
C ARG A 156 -17.89 -24.31 -2.55
N LEU A 157 -18.10 -23.10 -2.04
CA LEU A 157 -18.64 -22.86 -0.70
C LEU A 157 -20.12 -23.24 -0.59
N ALA A 158 -20.91 -23.02 -1.64
CA ALA A 158 -22.31 -23.45 -1.75
C ALA A 158 -22.43 -24.98 -1.81
N LEU A 159 -21.59 -25.66 -2.58
CA LEU A 159 -21.53 -27.13 -2.66
C LEU A 159 -20.98 -27.76 -1.37
N ALA A 160 -20.13 -27.05 -0.62
CA ALA A 160 -19.62 -27.48 0.68
C ALA A 160 -20.61 -27.24 1.85
N GLY A 161 -21.84 -26.81 1.56
CA GLY A 161 -22.94 -26.73 2.54
C GLY A 161 -22.76 -25.69 3.66
N LYS A 162 -21.89 -24.68 3.48
CA LYS A 162 -21.51 -23.74 4.57
C LYS A 162 -22.08 -22.32 4.49
N CYS A 163 -22.95 -21.99 3.53
CA CYS A 163 -23.65 -20.70 3.49
C CYS A 163 -25.16 -20.88 3.28
N GLN A 164 -25.96 -20.29 4.16
CA GLN A 164 -27.42 -20.24 4.08
C GLN A 164 -27.86 -19.58 2.77
N TYR A 165 -28.74 -20.28 2.05
CA TYR A 165 -29.17 -20.03 0.67
C TYR A 165 -29.99 -18.75 0.43
N GLN A 166 -30.29 -17.93 1.44
CA GLN A 166 -31.37 -16.93 1.33
C GLN A 166 -30.98 -15.57 0.74
N ILE A 167 -29.69 -15.25 0.57
CA ILE A 167 -29.26 -13.90 0.14
C ILE A 167 -29.01 -13.80 -1.37
N ILE A 168 -28.84 -14.91 -2.09
CA ILE A 168 -28.44 -14.88 -3.52
C ILE A 168 -29.65 -14.87 -4.46
N ASP A 169 -30.78 -15.52 -4.10
CA ASP A 169 -31.97 -15.57 -4.96
C ASP A 169 -32.63 -14.20 -5.18
N SER A 170 -32.40 -13.21 -4.31
CA SER A 170 -32.92 -11.85 -4.52
C SER A 170 -32.05 -10.98 -5.43
N ILE A 171 -30.80 -11.38 -5.68
CA ILE A 171 -29.85 -10.62 -6.50
C ILE A 171 -29.89 -11.11 -7.96
N LEU A 172 -30.27 -12.36 -8.20
CA LEU A 172 -30.33 -12.93 -9.55
C LEU A 172 -31.69 -12.79 -10.24
N ASN A 173 -32.74 -12.38 -9.51
CA ASN A 173 -34.11 -12.24 -10.05
C ASN A 173 -34.59 -10.77 -10.15
N ASN A 174 -33.68 -9.79 -10.18
CA ASN A 174 -33.96 -8.41 -10.57
C ASN A 174 -32.97 -7.94 -11.65
#